data_AF-A0A380HAX7-F1
#
_entry.id   AF-A0A380HAX7-F1
#
_cell.length_a   1.000
_cell.length_b   1.000
_cell.length_c   1.000
_cell.angle_alpha   90.00
_cell.angle_beta   90.00
_cell.angle_gamma   90.00
#
_symmetry.space_group_name_H-M   'P 1'
#
loop_
_entity.id
_entity.type
_entity.pdbx_description
1 polymer ?
#
loop_
_entity_poly.entity_id
_entity_poly.type
_entity_poly.pdbx_seq_one_letter_code
_entity_poly.pdbx_strand_id
1 'polypeptide(L)' 'MTSKTTQSIAQTDEPAYGTILSNKIIKGNKNVSLSQLFTPLLEPEIIFIVKEDLPYDADLQTIILNTQIAAGIGCKI' A
#
# COMPACT_ATOMS: atom_id res chain seq x y z
N MET A 1 -1.01 1.53 8.41
CA MET A 1 -1.00 2.26 9.70
C MET A 1 0.34 2.99 9.83
N THR A 2 0.53 4.05 9.03
CA THR A 2 1.81 4.76 8.91
C THR A 2 1.83 6.08 9.68
N SER A 3 0.67 6.57 10.13
CA SER A 3 0.55 7.79 10.93
C SER A 3 0.78 7.50 12.41
N LYS A 4 1.48 8.41 13.10
CA LYS A 4 1.70 8.34 14.55
C LYS A 4 0.40 8.32 15.35
N THR A 5 -0.63 9.02 14.88
CA THR A 5 -1.94 9.01 15.55
C THR A 5 -2.59 7.64 15.51
N THR A 6 -2.58 6.96 14.35
CA THR A 6 -3.17 5.61 14.25
C THR A 6 -2.34 4.57 14.97
N GLN A 7 -1.02 4.70 14.98
CA GLN A 7 -0.12 3.87 15.80
C GLN A 7 -0.40 4.01 17.30
N SER A 8 -0.59 5.24 17.80
CA SER A 8 -0.94 5.51 19.20
C SER A 8 -2.27 4.87 19.60
N ILE A 9 -3.30 5.01 18.75
CA ILE A 9 -4.62 4.36 18.96
C ILE A 9 -4.48 2.83 19.01
N ALA A 10 -3.62 2.26 18.16
CA ALA A 10 -3.39 0.82 18.09
C ALA A 10 -2.33 0.30 19.09
N GLN A 11 -1.79 1.16 19.95
CA GLN A 11 -0.77 0.82 20.96
C GLN A 11 0.47 0.10 20.37
N THR A 12 0.98 0.61 19.25
CA THR A 12 2.16 0.10 18.55
C THR A 12 3.07 1.25 18.14
N ASP A 13 4.35 0.97 17.93
CA ASP A 13 5.36 1.90 17.44
C ASP A 13 5.77 1.64 15.99
N GLU A 14 5.30 0.52 15.40
CA GLU A 14 5.63 0.11 14.04
C GLU A 14 4.42 0.13 13.09
N PRO A 15 4.63 0.36 11.78
CA PRO A 15 3.58 0.20 10.77
C PRO A 15 3.17 -1.26 10.56
N ALA A 16 1.88 -1.47 10.28
CA ALA A 16 1.39 -2.75 9.76
C ALA A 16 1.58 -2.86 8.24
N TYR A 17 1.86 -4.07 7.76
CA TYR A 17 1.91 -4.44 6.34
C TYR A 17 0.99 -5.64 6.05
N GLY A 18 0.69 -5.86 4.77
CA GLY A 18 -0.13 -6.98 4.32
C GLY A 18 0.16 -7.34 2.87
N THR A 19 -0.38 -8.46 2.41
CA THR A 19 -0.14 -8.98 1.05
C THR A 19 -1.26 -8.53 0.10
N ILE A 20 -0.89 -7.92 -1.02
CA ILE A 20 -1.80 -7.63 -2.12
C ILE A 20 -1.75 -8.78 -3.12
N LEU A 21 -2.88 -9.45 -3.35
CA LEU A 21 -2.99 -10.49 -4.36
C LEU A 21 -3.26 -9.88 -5.74
N SER A 22 -2.81 -10.55 -6.81
CA SER A 22 -2.95 -10.06 -8.19
C SER A 22 -4.41 -9.79 -8.58
N ASN A 23 -5.37 -10.57 -8.07
CA ASN A 23 -6.80 -10.39 -8.29
C ASN A 23 -7.44 -9.23 -7.48
N LYS A 24 -6.65 -8.53 -6.65
CA LYS A 24 -7.06 -7.32 -5.92
C LYS A 24 -6.56 -6.03 -6.57
N ILE A 25 -5.78 -6.13 -7.64
CA ILE A 25 -5.27 -4.97 -8.38
C ILE A 25 -6.26 -4.61 -9.50
N ILE A 26 -6.73 -3.36 -9.47
CA ILE A 26 -7.61 -2.80 -10.48
C ILE A 26 -6.84 -1.72 -11.24
N LYS A 27 -6.79 -1.82 -12.57
CA LYS A 27 -6.06 -0.88 -13.44
C LYS A 27 -7.02 -0.03 -14.26
N GLY A 28 -6.74 1.27 -14.34
CA GLY A 28 -7.52 2.24 -15.14
C GLY A 28 -8.93 2.50 -14.59
N ASN A 29 -9.81 3.01 -15.45
CA ASN A 29 -11.18 3.35 -15.06
C ASN A 29 -12.06 2.08 -15.06
N LYS A 30 -12.22 1.47 -13.89
CA LYS A 30 -13.06 0.30 -13.67
C LYS A 30 -14.02 0.55 -12.50
N ASN A 31 -15.15 -0.13 -12.53
CA ASN A 31 -16.13 -0.09 -11.45
C ASN A 31 -15.81 -1.17 -10.41
N VAL A 32 -16.01 -0.83 -9.14
CA VAL A 32 -15.91 -1.76 -8.01
C VAL A 32 -17.29 -1.98 -7.44
N SER A 33 -17.69 -3.25 -7.28
CA SER A 33 -18.98 -3.56 -6.66
C SER A 33 -18.86 -3.47 -5.14
N LEU A 34 -19.57 -2.52 -4.53
CA LEU A 34 -19.59 -2.35 -3.08
C LEU A 34 -20.20 -3.56 -2.36
N SER A 35 -21.11 -4.31 -3.01
CA SER A 35 -21.70 -5.53 -2.44
C SER A 35 -20.70 -6.66 -2.26
N GLN A 36 -19.49 -6.54 -2.80
CA GLN A 36 -18.40 -7.51 -2.67
C GLN A 36 -17.38 -7.09 -1.59
N LEU A 37 -17.64 -5.97 -0.89
CA LEU A 37 -16.80 -5.41 0.16
C LEU A 37 -17.58 -5.39 1.49
N PHE A 38 -16.87 -5.36 2.61
CA PHE A 38 -17.50 -5.27 3.94
C PHE A 38 -17.79 -3.81 4.31
N THR A 39 -16.76 -3.06 4.69
CA THR A 39 -16.87 -1.63 5.05
C THR A 39 -15.74 -0.85 4.38
N PRO A 40 -15.81 -0.60 3.06
CA PRO A 40 -14.66 -0.11 2.32
C PRO A 40 -14.29 1.32 2.72
N LEU A 41 -13.02 1.53 3.05
CA LEU A 41 -12.40 2.83 3.23
C LEU A 41 -11.35 3.05 2.14
N LEU A 42 -11.45 4.19 1.44
CA LEU A 42 -10.48 4.56 0.41
C LEU A 42 -9.43 5.51 0.99
N GLU A 43 -8.17 5.27 0.67
CA GLU A 43 -7.04 6.10 1.05
C GLU A 43 -6.16 6.40 -0.16
N PRO A 44 -5.78 7.66 -0.40
CA PRO A 44 -4.80 7.99 -1.42
C PRO A 44 -3.40 7.55 -0.96
N GLU A 45 -2.67 6.86 -1.84
CA GLU A 45 -1.34 6.33 -1.54
C GLU A 45 -0.35 6.55 -2.70
N ILE A 46 0.94 6.47 -2.38
CA ILE A 46 2.03 6.43 -3.36
C ILE A 46 2.47 4.97 -3.50
N ILE A 47 2.41 4.43 -4.71
CA ILE A 47 2.83 3.05 -5.01
C ILE A 47 4.26 3.07 -5.52
N PHE A 48 5.11 2.23 -4.91
CA PHE A 48 6.46 1.94 -5.38
C PHE A 48 6.45 0.60 -6.12
N ILE A 49 6.65 0.64 -7.44
CA ILE A 49 6.77 -0.53 -8.30
C ILE A 49 8.24 -0.92 -8.35
N VAL A 50 8.58 -2.06 -7.75
CA VAL A 50 9.95 -2.58 -7.71
C VAL A 50 10.36 -3.06 -9.11
N LYS A 51 11.55 -2.63 -9.57
CA LYS A 51 12.10 -2.98 -10.89
C LYS A 51 12.99 -4.23 -10.85
N GLU A 52 13.66 -4.45 -9.72
CA GLU A 52 14.63 -5.52 -9.46
C GLU A 52 14.52 -5.93 -7.99
N ASP A 53 14.94 -7.15 -7.63
CA ASP A 53 14.90 -7.62 -6.24
C ASP A 53 15.59 -6.64 -5.28
N LEU A 54 14.93 -6.33 -4.16
CA LEU A 54 15.47 -5.46 -3.11
C LEU A 54 16.13 -6.31 -2.00
N PRO A 55 17.34 -5.94 -1.53
CA PRO A 55 17.94 -6.59 -0.37
C PRO A 55 17.12 -6.30 0.88
N TYR A 56 17.20 -7.20 1.86
CA TYR A 56 16.46 -7.09 3.12
C TYR A 56 16.79 -5.80 3.90
N ASP A 57 18.04 -5.37 3.84
CA ASP A 57 18.60 -4.18 4.49
C ASP A 57 18.78 -2.99 3.54
N ALA A 58 17.99 -2.95 2.45
CA ALA A 58 18.04 -1.87 1.47
C ALA A 58 17.92 -0.49 2.12
N ASP A 59 18.88 0.39 1.82
CA ASP A 59 18.83 1.78 2.24
C ASP A 59 17.89 2.61 1.35
N LEU A 60 17.66 3.86 1.75
CA LEU A 60 16.76 4.76 1.03
C LEU A 60 17.20 4.99 -0.43
N GLN A 61 18.51 5.11 -0.68
CA GLN A 61 19.02 5.34 -2.03
C GLN A 61 18.78 4.13 -2.93
N THR A 62 18.99 2.93 -2.40
CA THR A 62 18.73 1.67 -3.10
C THR A 62 17.25 1.55 -3.45
N ILE A 63 16.35 1.87 -2.51
CA ILE A 63 14.89 1.84 -2.75
C ILE A 63 14.52 2.84 -3.86
N ILE A 64 15.01 4.08 -3.81
CA ILE A 64 14.69 5.10 -4.81
C ILE A 64 15.19 4.70 -6.19
N LEU A 65 16.42 4.20 -6.30
CA LEU A 65 17.02 3.83 -7.58
C LEU A 65 16.34 2.61 -8.21
N ASN A 66 15.83 1.67 -7.39
CA ASN A 66 15.25 0.41 -7.86
C ASN A 66 13.72 0.39 -7.91
N THR A 67 13.05 1.54 -7.72
CA THR A 67 11.59 1.63 -7.83
C THR A 67 11.14 2.63 -8.90
N GLN A 68 9.90 2.47 -9.36
CA GLN A 68 9.14 3.47 -10.09
C GLN A 68 7.96 3.92 -9.22
N ILE A 69 7.61 5.20 -9.28
CA ILE A 69 6.50 5.77 -8.52
C ILE A 69 5.23 5.84 -9.39
N ALA A 70 4.09 5.50 -8.80
CA ALA A 70 2.77 5.71 -9.37
C ALA A 70 1.80 6.23 -8.29
N ALA A 71 0.75 6.94 -8.71
CA ALA A 71 -0.38 7.26 -7.84
C ALA A 71 -1.24 6.01 -7.63
N GLY A 72 -1.73 5.81 -6.41
CA GLY A 72 -2.59 4.69 -6.05
C GLY A 72 -3.74 5.09 -5.14
N ILE A 73 -4.76 4.24 -5.10
CA ILE A 73 -5.82 4.30 -4.09
C ILE A 73 -5.84 2.93 -3.40
N GLY A 74 -5.56 2.92 -2.10
CA GLY A 74 -5.73 1.76 -1.25
C GLY A 74 -7.18 1.63 -0.81
N CYS A 75 -7.72 0.41 -0.81
CA CYS A 75 -9.03 0.12 -0.23
C CYS A 75 -8.83 -0.82 0.96
N LYS A 76 -9.08 -0.30 2.17
CA LYS A 76 -9.06 -1.08 3.40
C LYS A 76 -10.47 -1.64 3.67
N ILE A 77 -10.50 -2.87 4.16
CA ILE A 77 -11.72 -3.65 4.44
C ILE A 77 -12.02 -3.66 5.93
#